data_AF-A0A915NZS8-F1
#
_entry.id   AF-A0A915NZS8-F1
#
_cell.length_a   1.000
_cell.length_b   1.000
_cell.length_c   1.000
_cell.angle_alpha   90.00
_cell.angle_beta   90.00
_cell.angle_gamma   90.00
#
_symmetry.space_group_name_H-M   'P 1'
#
loop_
_entity.id
_entity.type
_entity.pdbx_description
1 polymer ?
#
loop_
_entity_poly.entity_id
_entity_poly.type
_entity_poly.pdbx_seq_one_letter_code
_entity_poly.pdbx_strand_id
1 'polypeptide(L)' 'MTSRIHRLWFPGDGRPRVFLPDFWIKLLEPQKVGYMRLPKNAAMFEVDLRMSRF' A
#
# COMPACT_ATOMS: atom_id res chain seq x y z
N MET A 1 -0.12 4.41 -6.24
CA MET A 1 0.71 5.56 -5.81
C MET A 1 1.87 5.71 -6.73
N THR A 2 2.29 6.94 -6.98
CA THR A 2 3.57 7.22 -7.60
C THR A 2 4.09 8.57 -7.11
N SER A 3 5.40 8.83 -7.15
CA SER A 3 5.92 10.20 -6.93
C SER A 3 5.48 11.19 -8.01
N ARG A 4 4.97 10.69 -9.14
CA ARG A 4 4.48 11.52 -10.25
C ARG A 4 3.17 12.22 -9.90
N ILE A 5 3.00 13.41 -10.45
CA ILE A 5 1.78 14.20 -10.29
C ILE A 5 0.59 13.43 -10.90
N HIS A 6 -0.41 13.16 -10.08
CA HIS A 6 -1.65 12.52 -10.51
C HIS A 6 -2.49 13.49 -11.35
N ARG A 7 -3.09 12.99 -12.44
CA ARG A 7 -4.07 13.76 -13.20
C ARG A 7 -5.35 13.93 -12.40
N LEU A 8 -6.00 15.09 -12.53
CA LEU A 8 -7.34 15.29 -12.01
C LEU A 8 -8.32 14.37 -12.74
N TRP A 9 -9.23 13.78 -11.97
CA TRP A 9 -10.27 12.92 -12.52
C TRP A 9 -11.35 13.75 -13.22
N PHE A 10 -11.80 13.30 -14.39
CA PHE A 10 -12.92 13.88 -15.12
C PHE A 10 -13.96 12.81 -15.49
N PRO A 11 -15.26 13.17 -15.56
CA PRO A 11 -16.28 12.25 -16.01
C PRO A 11 -16.04 11.87 -17.48
N GLY A 12 -15.99 10.57 -17.77
CA GLY A 12 -15.69 10.04 -19.10
C GLY A 12 -14.19 9.79 -19.35
N ASP A 13 -13.31 10.27 -18.47
CA ASP A 13 -11.90 9.89 -18.52
C ASP A 13 -11.73 8.43 -18.09
N GLY A 14 -10.70 7.78 -18.63
CA GLY A 14 -10.40 6.38 -18.34
C GLY A 14 -10.04 6.17 -16.87
N ARG A 15 -10.02 4.91 -16.43
CA ARG A 15 -9.50 4.58 -15.08
C ARG A 15 -8.03 4.97 -14.99
N PRO A 16 -7.57 5.60 -13.89
CA PRO A 16 -6.17 5.91 -13.69
C PRO A 16 -5.34 4.63 -13.69
N ARG A 17 -4.25 4.60 -14.46
CA ARG A 17 -3.33 3.45 -14.54
C ARG A 17 -1.93 3.88 -14.15
N VAL A 18 -1.24 3.03 -13.39
CA VAL A 18 0.16 3.20 -13.01
C VAL A 18 0.91 1.98 -13.55
N PHE A 19 1.76 2.17 -14.57
CA PHE A 19 2.50 1.06 -15.19
C PHE A 19 3.81 0.75 -14.48
N LEU A 20 4.44 1.75 -13.86
CA LEU A 20 5.71 1.62 -13.14
C LEU A 20 5.55 2.27 -11.76
N PRO A 21 5.08 1.50 -10.77
CA PRO A 21 4.98 1.99 -9.41
C PRO A 21 6.38 2.17 -8.81
N ASP A 22 6.58 3.29 -8.13
CA ASP A 22 7.83 3.68 -7.47
C ASP A 22 7.68 3.74 -5.93
N PHE A 23 6.74 2.98 -5.37
CA PHE A 23 6.59 2.79 -3.93
C PHE A 23 7.20 1.46 -3.48
N TRP A 24 7.61 1.40 -2.22
CA TRP A 24 8.17 0.19 -1.62
C TRP A 24 7.22 -0.37 -0.55
N ILE A 25 7.32 -1.67 -0.32
CA ILE A 25 6.61 -2.39 0.72
C ILE A 25 7.61 -3.37 1.35
N LYS A 26 7.59 -3.47 2.67
CA LYS A 26 8.41 -4.42 3.42
C LYS A 26 7.50 -5.26 4.32
N LEU A 27 7.61 -6.58 4.19
CA LEU A 27 6.94 -7.51 5.09
C LEU A 27 7.69 -7.53 6.43
N LEU A 28 6.95 -7.36 7.53
CA LEU A 28 7.50 -7.44 8.87
C LEU A 28 7.20 -8.81 9.48
N GLU A 29 8.16 -9.38 10.21
CA GLU A 29 7.92 -10.61 10.97
C GLU A 29 7.00 -10.29 12.16
N PRO A 30 5.84 -10.94 12.27
CA PRO A 30 4.93 -10.71 13.38
C PRO A 30 5.52 -11.26 14.68
N GLN A 31 5.22 -10.60 15.79
CA GLN A 31 5.58 -11.13 17.10
C GLN A 31 4.88 -12.48 17.35
N LYS A 32 5.67 -13.49 17.74
CA LYS A 32 5.18 -14.87 17.95
C LYS A 32 4.45 -15.06 19.28
N VAL A 33 4.72 -14.19 20.26
CA VAL A 33 4.25 -14.30 21.65
C VAL A 33 3.80 -12.91 22.14
N GLY A 34 2.84 -12.87 23.07
CA GLY A 34 2.35 -11.63 23.68
C GLY A 34 1.05 -11.10 23.08
N TYR A 35 0.59 -9.96 23.61
CA TYR A 35 -0.68 -9.33 23.22
C TYR A 35 -0.69 -8.80 21.79
N MET A 36 0.46 -8.43 21.24
CA MET A 36 0.62 -7.96 19.86
C MET A 36 0.78 -9.10 18.83
N ARG A 37 0.53 -10.35 19.23
CA ARG A 37 0.58 -11.50 18.31
C ARG A 37 -0.51 -11.37 17.25
N LEU A 38 -0.10 -11.42 15.99
CA LEU A 38 -1.04 -11.41 14.88
C LEU A 38 -1.75 -12.78 14.72
N PRO A 39 -3.06 -12.78 14.38
CA PRO A 39 -3.77 -13.97 13.94
C PRO A 39 -3.10 -14.64 12.73
N LYS A 40 -3.35 -15.94 12.52
CA LYS A 40 -2.75 -16.71 11.41
C LYS A 40 -3.11 -16.19 10.01
N ASN A 41 -4.20 -15.44 9.89
CA ASN A 41 -4.68 -14.83 8.64
C ASN A 41 -4.28 -13.36 8.50
N ALA A 42 -3.46 -12.82 9.41
CA ALA A 42 -3.03 -11.43 9.38
C ALA A 42 -1.54 -11.33 9.06
N ALA A 43 -1.18 -10.30 8.31
CA ALA A 43 0.19 -9.95 7.97
C ALA A 43 0.43 -8.46 8.27
N MET A 44 1.64 -8.13 8.69
CA MET A 44 2.04 -6.76 8.97
C MET A 44 3.02 -6.29 7.91
N PHE A 45 2.74 -5.12 7.36
CA PHE A 45 3.57 -4.50 6.33
C PHE A 45 3.98 -3.10 6.80
N GLU A 46 5.24 -2.79 6.56
CA GLU A 46 5.71 -1.42 6.52
C GLU A 46 5.54 -0.92 5.07
N VAL A 47 4.82 0.18 4.90
CA VAL A 47 4.50 0.74 3.59
C VAL A 47 4.97 2.19 3.53
N ASP A 48 5.22 2.68 2.32
CA ASP A 48 5.50 4.09 2.09
C ASP A 48 4.34 4.98 2.62
N LEU A 49 4.66 6.14 3.19
CA LEU A 49 3.70 7.10 3.76
C LEU A 49 2.64 7.56 2.73
N ARG A 50 3.00 7.57 1.45
CA ARG A 50 2.12 7.95 0.36
C ARG A 50 1.08 6.86 0.03
N MET A 51 1.29 5.65 0.53
CA MET A 51 0.47 4.48 0.25
C MET A 51 -0.80 4.45 1.11
N SER A 52 -1.95 4.52 0.43
CA SER A 52 -3.27 4.25 0.98
C SER A 52 -3.58 2.74 0.92
N ARG A 53 -4.69 2.37 1.58
CA ARG A 53 -5.17 0.98 1.65
C ARG A 53 -5.84 0.47 0.35
N PHE A 54 -6.25 1.38 -0.54
CA PHE A 54 -7.19 1.09 -1.64
C PHE A 54 -6.51 1.02 -3.00
#